data_AF-A0A939GGW4-F1
#
_entry.id   AF-A0A939GGW4-F1
#
_cell.length_a   1.000
_cell.length_b   1.000
_cell.length_c   1.000
_cell.angle_alpha   90.00
_cell.angle_beta   90.00
_cell.angle_gamma   90.00
#
_symmetry.space_group_name_H-M   'P 1'
#
loop_
_entity.id
_entity.type
_entity.pdbx_description
1 polymer ?
#
loop_
_entity_poly.entity_id
_entity_poly.type
_entity_poly.pdbx_seq_one_letter_code
_entity_poly.pdbx_strand_id
1 'polypeptide(L)' 'MLIAIEGTYENGHITLAEQPPLHKKTKVFVTFFEEEKEEKVKRQAGSLKGQIHVPDDFNEPLNDLRDYM' A
#
# COMPACT_ATOMS: atom_id res chain seq x y z
N MET A 1 -18.50 -20.79 -15.80
CA MET A 1 -17.94 -20.34 -14.50
C MET A 1 -16.52 -19.89 -14.76
N LEU A 2 -16.16 -18.69 -14.32
CA LEU A 2 -14.77 -18.20 -14.34
C LEU A 2 -14.16 -18.51 -12.98
N ILE A 3 -12.95 -19.07 -12.97
CA ILE A 3 -12.19 -19.40 -11.77
C ILE A 3 -10.86 -18.69 -11.90
N ALA A 4 -10.53 -17.82 -10.95
CA ALA A 4 -9.22 -17.19 -10.83
C ALA A 4 -8.50 -17.86 -9.66
N ILE A 5 -7.28 -18.33 -9.91
CA ILE A 5 -6.44 -19.00 -8.92
C ILE A 5 -5.13 -18.24 -8.87
N GLU A 6 -4.72 -17.88 -7.66
CA GLU A 6 -3.44 -17.24 -7.43
C GLU A 6 -2.30 -18.25 -7.59
N GLY A 7 -1.13 -17.73 -7.97
CA GLY A 7 0.06 -18.54 -8.13
C GLY A 7 1.29 -17.68 -8.21
N THR A 8 2.45 -18.31 -8.01
CA THR A 8 3.75 -17.66 -8.15
C THR A 8 4.36 -18.04 -9.48
N TYR A 9 4.98 -17.05 -10.13
CA TYR A 9 5.77 -17.26 -11.35
C TYR A 9 7.25 -17.15 -11.01
N GLU A 10 8.00 -18.22 -11.28
CA GLU A 10 9.44 -18.25 -11.06
C GLU A 10 10.12 -19.03 -12.20
N ASN A 11 11.13 -18.42 -12.85
CA ASN A 11 11.95 -19.07 -13.87
C ASN A 11 11.16 -19.80 -14.98
N GLY A 12 10.09 -19.18 -15.49
CA GLY A 12 9.26 -19.78 -16.54
C GLY A 12 8.20 -20.78 -16.06
N HIS A 13 8.12 -21.05 -14.75
CA HIS A 13 7.17 -22.00 -14.17
C HIS A 13 6.14 -21.26 -13.32
N ILE A 14 4.87 -21.65 -13.45
CA ILE A 14 3.77 -21.14 -12.63
C ILE A 14 3.39 -22.23 -11.63
N THR A 15 3.46 -21.90 -10.35
CA THR A 15 3.00 -22.77 -9.26
C THR A 15 1.70 -22.21 -8.72
N LEU A 16 0.61 -22.96 -8.86
CA LEU A 16 -0.70 -22.55 -8.34
C LEU A 16 -0.72 -22.71 -6.81
N ALA A 17 -1.32 -21.76 -6.12
CA ALA A 17 -1.49 -21.81 -4.66
C ALA A 17 -2.52 -22.86 -4.24
N GLU A 18 -3.48 -23.17 -5.11
CA GLU A 18 -4.53 -24.14 -4.88
C GLU A 18 -4.82 -25.00 -6.12
N GLN A 19 -5.42 -26.18 -5.89
CA GLN A 19 -5.80 -27.08 -6.96
C GLN A 19 -7.15 -26.66 -7.55
N PRO A 20 -7.24 -26.32 -8.85
CA PRO A 20 -8.51 -26.04 -9.49
C PRO A 20 -9.45 -27.26 -9.43
N PRO A 21 -10.77 -27.06 -9.24
CA PRO A 21 -11.76 -28.13 -9.33
C PRO A 21 -12.06 -28.51 -10.80
N LEU A 22 -11.00 -28.70 -11.61
CA LEU A 22 -11.07 -29.02 -13.04
C LEU A 22 -10.47 -30.41 -13.28
N HIS A 23 -11.29 -31.33 -13.79
CA HIS A 23 -10.90 -32.73 -14.01
C HIS A 23 -10.56 -33.06 -15.47
N LYS A 24 -10.53 -32.06 -16.37
CA LYS A 24 -10.32 -32.23 -17.81
C LYS A 24 -9.33 -31.20 -18.33
N LYS A 25 -8.71 -31.49 -19.48
CA LYS A 25 -7.82 -30.56 -20.17
C LYS A 25 -8.60 -29.32 -20.62
N THR A 26 -8.20 -28.16 -20.12
CA THR A 26 -8.89 -26.88 -20.36
C THR A 26 -7.86 -25.81 -20.72
N LYS A 27 -8.19 -24.95 -21.69
CA LYS A 27 -7.36 -23.78 -22.03
C LYS A 27 -7.53 -22.72 -20.95
N VAL A 28 -6.43 -22.09 -20.56
CA VAL A 28 -6.41 -21.04 -19.54
C VAL A 28 -5.75 -19.78 -20.08
N PHE A 29 -6.11 -18.64 -19.49
CA PHE A 29 -5.39 -17.39 -19.64
C PHE A 29 -4.60 -17.12 -18.37
N VAL A 30 -3.35 -16.68 -18.52
CA VAL A 30 -2.49 -16.29 -17.40
C VAL A 30 -2.34 -14.78 -17.43
N THR A 31 -2.61 -14.14 -16.29
CA THR A 31 -2.44 -12.70 -16.10
C THR A 31 -1.33 -12.49 -15.07
N PHE A 32 -0.31 -11.72 -15.43
CA PHE A 32 0.75 -11.32 -14.51
C PHE A 32 0.43 -9.95 -13.96
N PHE A 33 0.50 -9.82 -12.65
CA PHE A 33 0.37 -8.53 -11.97
C PHE A 33 1.78 -8.00 -11.73
N GLU A 34 2.06 -6.82 -12.26
CA GLU A 34 3.25 -6.07 -11.88
C GLU A 34 2.95 -5.38 -10.55
N GLU A 35 3.64 -5.77 -9.49
CA GLU A 35 3.69 -4.94 -8.30
C GLU A 35 4.51 -3.70 -8.66
N GLU A 36 3.83 -2.58 -8.91
CA GLU A 36 4.48 -1.28 -8.88
C GLU A 36 5.05 -1.11 -7.48
N LYS A 37 6.34 -1.40 -7.32
CA LYS A 37 7.08 -0.99 -6.13
C LYS A 37 7.10 0.52 -6.17
N GLU A 38 6.13 1.15 -5.51
CA GLU A 38 6.19 2.57 -5.23
C GLU A 38 7.55 2.84 -4.58
N GLU A 39 8.43 3.51 -5.32
CA GLU A 39 9.68 3.95 -4.77
C GLU A 39 9.33 4.87 -3.60
N LYS A 40 9.53 4.39 -2.38
CA LYS A 40 9.32 5.20 -1.18
C LYS A 40 10.24 6.41 -1.30
N VAL A 41 9.68 7.55 -1.69
CA VAL A 41 10.42 8.81 -1.80
C VAL A 41 11.05 9.05 -0.44
N LYS A 42 12.39 9.08 -0.40
CA LYS A 42 13.13 9.37 0.83
C LYS A 42 12.77 10.80 1.25
N ARG A 43 11.93 10.93 2.27
CA ARG A 43 11.59 12.23 2.85
C ARG A 43 12.79 12.74 3.65
N GLN A 44 13.15 14.00 3.45
CA GLN A 44 14.16 14.66 4.26
C GLN A 44 13.61 14.86 5.68
N ALA A 45 14.32 14.35 6.68
CA ALA A 45 13.98 14.59 8.08
C ALA A 45 14.07 16.10 8.38
N GLY A 46 13.08 16.63 9.09
CA GLY A 46 13.02 18.05 9.42
C GLY A 46 12.71 18.96 8.23
N SER A 47 12.04 18.47 7.18
CA SER A 47 11.60 19.30 6.04
C SER A 47 10.72 20.50 6.44
N LEU A 48 10.08 20.43 7.61
CA LEU A 48 9.24 21.50 8.18
C LEU A 48 10.00 22.36 9.22
N LYS A 49 11.32 22.21 9.36
CA LYS A 49 12.12 22.99 10.31
C LYS A 49 11.95 24.48 10.03
N GLY A 50 11.49 25.22 11.03
CA GLY A 50 11.26 26.67 10.94
C GLY A 50 9.94 27.06 10.27
N GLN A 51 9.13 26.12 9.80
CA GLN A 51 7.78 26.39 9.29
C GLN A 51 6.70 26.24 10.37
N ILE A 52 6.98 25.44 11.40
CA ILE A 52 6.09 25.27 12.55
C ILE A 52 6.73 25.99 13.74
N HIS A 53 6.00 26.93 14.31
CA HIS A 53 6.35 27.61 15.53
C HIS A 53 5.46 27.10 16.66
N VAL A 54 6.09 26.62 17.74
CA VAL A 54 5.41 26.32 18.99
C VAL A 54 5.55 27.56 19.87
N PRO A 55 4.48 28.05 20.52
CA PRO A 55 4.56 29.16 21.46
C PRO A 55 5.58 28.89 22.56
N ASP A 56 6.18 29.96 23.08
CA ASP A 56 7.17 29.86 24.16
C ASP A 56 6.57 29.28 25.45
N ASP A 57 5.27 29.50 25.69
CA ASP A 57 4.48 28.81 26.71
C ASP A 57 3.51 27.82 26.07
N PHE A 58 3.82 26.53 26.22
CA PHE A 58 2.98 25.45 25.71
C PHE A 58 1.58 25.42 26.35
N ASN A 59 1.42 25.96 27.56
CA ASN A 59 0.15 25.97 28.28
C ASN A 59 -0.71 27.20 27.97
N GLU A 60 -0.24 28.11 27.10
CA GLU A 60 -1.05 29.27 26.74
C GLU A 60 -2.36 28.80 26.06
N PRO A 61 -3.51 29.37 26.43
CA PRO A 61 -4.77 29.01 25.81
C PRO A 61 -4.77 29.43 24.35
N LEU A 62 -5.04 28.49 23.45
CA LEU A 62 -5.21 28.78 22.03
C LEU A 62 -6.42 29.71 21.86
N ASN A 63 -6.17 30.93 21.38
CA ASN A 63 -7.20 31.93 21.14
C ASN A 63 -8.33 31.40 20.24
N ASP A 64 -7.98 30.58 19.26
CA ASP A 64 -8.91 29.98 18.29
C ASP A 64 -9.85 28.93 18.90
N LEU A 65 -9.54 28.43 20.10
CA LEU A 65 -10.38 27.47 20.82
C LEU A 65 -11.26 28.12 21.91
N ARG A 66 -11.19 29.44 22.08
CA ARG A 66 -11.95 30.15 23.13
C ARG A 66 -13.45 30.03 22.97
N ASP A 67 -13.95 29.95 21.74
CA ASP A 67 -15.38 29.81 21.45
C ASP A 67 -15.92 28.39 21.74
N TYR A 68 -15.03 27.44 22.06
CA TYR A 68 -15.33 26.03 22.29
C TYR A 68 -15.07 25.55 23.73
N MET A 69 -14.60 26.44 24.61
CA MET A 69 -14.38 26.21 26.05
C MET A 69 -15.41 26.97 26.89
#